data_AF-A0A0D7PRE5-F1
#
_entry.id   AF-A0A0D7PRE5-F1
#
_cell.length_a   1.000
_cell.length_b   1.000
_cell.length_c   1.000
_cell.angle_alpha   90.00
_cell.angle_beta   90.00
_cell.angle_gamma   90.00
#
_symmetry.space_group_name_H-M   'P 1'
#
loop_
_entity.id
_entity.type
_entity.pdbx_description
1 polymer ?
#
loop_
_entity_poly.entity_id
_entity_poly.type
_entity_poly.pdbx_seq_one_letter_code
_entity_poly.pdbx_strand_id
1 'polypeptide(L)' 'MTHITCCAGCGHGLVPILSEKGRAELNCLWCEGIDARTMEMAKWADSPVGKPDMAARQSFK' A
#
# COMPACT_ATOMS: atom_id res chain seq x y z
N MET A 1 -13.63 15.18 -17.99
CA MET A 1 -12.84 14.16 -17.28
C MET A 1 -12.04 14.85 -16.19
N THR A 2 -12.52 14.80 -14.95
CA THR A 2 -11.73 15.23 -13.79
C THR A 2 -10.66 14.17 -13.56
N HIS A 3 -9.42 14.49 -13.91
CA HIS A 3 -8.27 13.62 -13.66
C HIS A 3 -8.19 13.45 -12.14
N ILE A 4 -8.59 12.29 -11.63
CA ILE A 4 -8.51 11.98 -10.21
C ILE A 4 -7.02 11.96 -9.87
N THR A 5 -6.54 12.98 -9.17
CA THR A 5 -5.13 13.13 -8.78
C THR A 5 -4.80 12.42 -7.47
N CYS A 6 -5.69 11.56 -6.97
CA CYS A 6 -5.55 10.91 -5.66
C CYS A 6 -5.61 9.37 -5.79
N CYS A 7 -4.80 8.68 -5.01
CA CYS A 7 -4.75 7.23 -4.95
C CYS A 7 -6.04 6.68 -4.33
N ALA A 8 -6.68 5.72 -5.00
CA ALA A 8 -7.87 5.04 -4.48
C ALA A 8 -7.61 4.19 -3.22
N GLY A 9 -6.35 3.80 -2.97
CA GLY A 9 -5.97 2.97 -1.83
C GLY A 9 -5.68 3.77 -0.54
N CYS A 10 -4.97 4.89 -0.64
CA CYS A 10 -4.54 5.67 0.53
C CYS A 10 -4.97 7.14 0.52
N GLY A 11 -5.68 7.60 -0.52
CA GLY A 11 -6.15 8.97 -0.65
C GLY A 11 -5.07 10.02 -0.95
N HIS A 12 -3.78 9.66 -0.94
CA HIS A 12 -2.69 10.59 -1.20
C HIS A 12 -2.58 10.98 -2.67
N GLY A 13 -1.96 12.12 -2.93
CA GLY A 13 -1.72 12.62 -4.28
C GLY A 13 -0.91 11.65 -5.14
N LEU A 14 -1.36 11.41 -6.37
CA LEU A 14 -0.62 10.68 -7.38
C LEU A 14 0.42 11.58 -8.02
N VAL A 15 1.61 11.04 -8.27
CA VAL A 15 2.68 11.76 -8.95
C VAL A 15 2.86 11.21 -10.37
N PRO A 16 3.08 12.08 -11.38
CA PRO A 16 3.39 11.62 -12.72
C PRO A 16 4.83 11.10 -12.78
N ILE A 17 4.98 9.84 -13.18
CA ILE A 17 6.26 9.17 -13.42
C ILE A 17 6.36 8.83 -14.90
N LEU A 18 7.53 9.02 -15.49
CA LEU A 18 7.79 8.66 -16.87
C LEU A 18 7.92 7.14 -17.00
N SER A 19 7.03 6.50 -17.75
CA SER A 19 7.13 5.08 -18.06
C SER A 19 8.16 4.82 -19.17
N GLU A 20 8.62 3.57 -19.28
CA GLU A 20 9.57 3.14 -20.33
C GLU A 20 9.06 3.42 -21.75
N LYS A 21 7.73 3.58 -21.92
CA LYS A 21 7.08 3.91 -23.19
C LYS A 21 7.04 5.42 -23.47
N GLY A 22 7.71 6.24 -22.65
CA GLY A 22 7.78 7.69 -22.78
C GLY A 22 6.50 8.43 -22.43
N ARG A 23 5.55 7.77 -21.74
CA ARG A 23 4.29 8.39 -21.30
C ARG A 23 4.34 8.67 -19.81
N ALA A 24 3.72 9.75 -19.37
CA ALA A 24 3.55 10.02 -17.94
C ALA A 24 2.40 9.18 -17.38
N GLU A 25 2.71 8.30 -16.43
CA GLU A 25 1.74 7.49 -15.69
C GLU A 25 1.63 8.03 -14.26
N LEU A 26 0.41 8.07 -13.73
CA LEU A 26 0.16 8.54 -12.37
C LEU A 26 0.36 7.37 -11.40
N ASN A 27 1.37 7.48 -10.54
CA ASN A 27 1.75 6.46 -9.59
C ASN A 27 1.61 6.95 -8.14
N CYS A 28 1.35 6.02 -7.23
CA CYS A 28 1.20 6.33 -5.82
C CYS A 28 2.45 5.91 -5.07
N LEU A 29 3.40 6.82 -4.94
CA LEU A 29 4.65 6.54 -4.22
C LEU A 29 4.45 6.19 -2.74
N TRP A 30 3.31 6.54 -2.15
CA TRP A 30 2.99 6.13 -0.78
C TRP A 30 2.68 4.63 -0.68
N CYS A 31 1.81 4.11 -1.55
CA CYS A 31 1.50 2.68 -1.59
C CYS A 31 2.64 1.85 -2.18
N GLU A 32 3.42 2.40 -3.11
CA GLU A 32 4.58 1.74 -3.70
C GLU A 32 5.79 1.73 -2.74
N GLY A 33 5.97 2.82 -1.98
CA GLY A 33 7.05 2.96 -1.01
C GLY A 33 6.74 2.31 0.35
N ILE A 34 5.47 2.13 0.70
CA ILE A 34 5.06 1.33 1.85
C ILE A 34 4.91 -0.11 1.38
N ASP A 35 5.95 -0.90 1.63
CA ASP A 35 5.87 -2.36 1.51
C ASP A 35 4.62 -2.85 2.24
N ALA A 36 3.76 -3.61 1.55
CA ALA A 36 2.52 -4.12 2.12
C ALA A 36 2.77 -4.90 3.43
N ARG A 37 3.95 -5.51 3.54
CA ARG A 37 4.42 -6.13 4.79
C ARG A 37 4.73 -5.10 5.88
N THR A 38 5.39 -3.99 5.56
CA THR A 38 5.61 -2.88 6.50
C THR A 38 4.30 -2.28 7.00
N MET A 39 3.29 -2.12 6.13
CA MET A 39 1.95 -1.68 6.53
C MET A 39 1.28 -2.68 7.47
N GLU A 40 1.38 -3.98 7.15
CA GLU A 40 0.81 -5.04 7.99
C GLU A 40 1.50 -5.12 9.35
N MET A 41 2.82 -4.88 9.42
CA MET A 41 3.56 -4.82 10.68
C MET A 41 3.24 -3.55 11.48
N ALA A 42 3.05 -2.40 10.81
CA ALA A 42 2.76 -1.12 11.46
C ALA A 42 1.45 -1.16 12.25
N LYS A 43 0.42 -1.88 11.78
CA LYS A 43 -0.85 -2.01 12.51
C LYS A 43 -0.70 -2.71 13.87
N TRP A 44 0.39 -3.45 14.05
CA TRP A 44 0.72 -4.15 15.30
C TRP A 44 1.79 -3.42 16.11
N ALA A 45 2.32 -2.29 15.64
CA ALA A 45 3.38 -1.56 16.34
C ALA A 45 2.94 -1.10 17.74
N ASP A 46 1.67 -0.72 17.88
CA ASP A 46 1.06 -0.29 19.15
C ASP A 46 0.26 -1.41 19.84
N SER A 47 0.29 -2.65 19.32
CA SER A 47 -0.46 -3.76 19.90
C SER A 47 0.28 -4.35 21.10
N PRO A 48 -0.30 -4.34 22.31
CA PRO A 48 0.33 -4.93 23.49
C PRO A 48 0.46 -6.47 23.42
N VAL A 49 -0.18 -7.12 22.44
CA VAL A 49 -0.19 -8.57 22.24
C VAL A 49 0.76 -9.02 21.11
N GLY A 50 1.42 -8.08 20.40
CA GLY A 50 2.28 -8.40 19.25
C GLY A 50 1.50 -8.92 18.02
N LYS A 51 2.20 -9.20 16.90
CA LYS A 51 1.54 -9.75 15.70
C LYS A 51 1.03 -11.17 15.98
N PRO A 52 -0.17 -11.55 15.50
CA PRO A 52 -0.59 -12.94 15.49
C PRO A 52 0.33 -13.76 14.58
N ASP A 53 0.76 -14.93 15.06
CA ASP A 53 1.60 -15.82 14.30
C ASP A 53 0.88 -16.23 12.99
N MET A 54 1.48 -15.88 11.85
CA MET A 54 0.91 -16.19 10.52
C MET A 54 0.85 -17.69 10.25
N ALA A 55 1.51 -18.52 11.06
CA ALA A 55 1.33 -19.98 11.05
C ALA A 55 -0.07 -20.41 11.52
N ALA A 56 -0.80 -19.55 12.23
CA ALA A 56 -2.16 -19.79 12.70
C ALA A 56 -3.23 -19.25 11.75
N ARG A 57 -2.93 -19.07 10.45
CA ARG A 57 -3.99 -19.06 9.42
C ARG A 57 -4.58 -20.47 9.39
N GLN A 58 -5.51 -20.69 10.32
CA GLN A 58 -6.28 -21.91 10.45
C GLN A 58 -6.78 -22.29 9.06
N SER A 59 -6.39 -23.48 8.60
CA SER A 59 -7.14 -24.22 7.60
C SER A 59 -8.55 -24.34 8.15
N PHE A 60 -9.45 -23.47 7.70
CA PHE A 60 -10.88 -23.69 7.86
C PHE A 60 -11.20 -24.96 7.05
N LYS A 61 -11.37 -26.06 7.77
CA LYS A 61 -12.00 -27.27 7.24
C LYS A 61 -13.50 -27.17 7.49
#